data_AF-A0A2U1ZR97-F1
#
_entry.id   AF-A0A2U1ZR97-F1
#
_cell.length_a   1.000
_cell.length_b   1.000
_cell.length_c   1.000
_cell.angle_alpha   90.00
_cell.angle_beta   90.00
_cell.angle_gamma   90.00
#
_symmetry.space_group_name_H-M   'P 1'
#
loop_
_entity.id
_entity.type
_entity.pdbx_description
1 polymer ?
#
loop_
_entity_poly.entity_id
_entity_poly.type
_entity_poly.pdbx_seq_one_letter_code
_entity_poly.pdbx_strand_id
1 'polypeptide(L)'
;MKRLGAILAAAIVGLTGAAVVAPAANAAIYSSGVFSIPYSGDLYNVNASSGEIRKLTFAEWQSLGSPAPRPAPTEFKKYAWSPTIYAVTFFGDQRSEWVWAKVTYDQWQRAGFPAPSTAGWIEGTYFYKWATSPELFAIAPDGVYKKLTASEWAQAQVGTFNNRSNEGFFKYSWDNTIIRMTNIAGGSGYGINYNQWAAEAFPTPQVVGRVPGDTVYQNYRDPNIWYAGPAFNRILTAAEWRAMGSPAPQVRTPNRPTDSRNCDSFGGSWRAAQDTFEYWFPLYGDVYGLDGNRDGIACNALRG
;
A
#
# COMPACT_ATOMS: atom_id res chain seq x y z
N MET A 1 -8.38 11.30 -79.26
CA MET A 1 -7.29 12.30 -79.05
C MET A 1 -6.52 11.84 -77.82
N LYS A 2 -5.34 11.18 -77.89
CA LYS A 2 -3.97 11.76 -78.05
C LYS A 2 -3.80 12.96 -77.09
N ARG A 3 -2.90 13.07 -76.08
CA ARG A 3 -1.53 12.58 -75.76
C ARG A 3 -1.30 12.79 -74.23
N LEU A 4 -0.62 11.92 -73.46
CA LEU A 4 0.83 11.87 -73.16
C LEU A 4 1.45 13.15 -72.52
N GLY A 5 1.94 13.02 -71.27
CA GLY A 5 3.30 13.43 -70.87
C GLY A 5 3.53 14.53 -69.81
N ALA A 6 4.25 14.17 -68.72
CA ALA A 6 5.33 14.89 -67.99
C ALA A 6 5.21 14.64 -66.47
N ILE A 7 5.89 13.65 -65.87
CA ILE A 7 7.29 13.67 -65.35
C ILE A 7 7.67 14.99 -64.67
N LEU A 8 7.73 14.96 -63.33
CA LEU A 8 8.69 15.76 -62.57
C LEU A 8 9.45 14.81 -61.62
N ALA A 9 10.75 14.72 -61.83
CA ALA A 9 11.69 14.07 -60.94
C ALA A 9 12.05 15.04 -59.80
N ALA A 10 12.07 14.53 -58.57
CA ALA A 10 12.82 15.15 -57.48
C ALA A 10 13.53 14.03 -56.71
N ALA A 11 14.78 13.80 -57.07
CA ALA A 11 15.72 13.04 -56.28
C ALA A 11 16.22 13.95 -55.14
N ILE A 12 15.94 13.55 -53.89
CA ILE A 12 16.71 13.99 -52.73
C ILE A 12 17.29 12.72 -52.11
N VAL A 13 18.59 12.52 -52.36
CA VAL A 13 19.43 11.61 -51.61
C VAL A 13 19.74 12.30 -50.29
N GLY A 14 19.19 11.77 -49.20
CA GLY A 14 19.51 12.13 -47.83
C GLY A 14 19.49 10.88 -46.97
N LEU A 15 20.62 10.16 -46.94
CA LEU A 15 20.86 9.06 -46.02
C LEU A 15 20.89 9.58 -44.58
N THR A 16 19.82 9.34 -43.82
CA THR A 16 19.92 8.91 -42.42
C THR A 16 18.75 7.95 -42.17
N GLY A 17 19.06 6.66 -42.29
CA GLY A 17 18.09 5.59 -42.04
C GLY A 17 17.69 5.58 -40.57
N ALA A 18 16.53 6.16 -40.26
CA ALA A 18 15.74 5.67 -39.16
C ALA A 18 15.25 4.28 -39.59
N ALA A 19 16.01 3.24 -39.22
CA ALA A 19 15.47 1.90 -39.20
C ALA A 19 14.28 1.95 -38.24
N VAL A 20 13.08 2.10 -38.81
CA VAL A 20 11.85 1.76 -38.12
C VAL A 20 12.00 0.26 -37.91
N VAL A 21 12.52 -0.13 -36.74
CA VAL A 21 12.49 -1.51 -36.31
C VAL A 21 11.01 -1.80 -36.16
N ALA A 22 10.43 -2.39 -37.20
CA ALA A 22 9.11 -3.00 -37.10
C ALA A 22 9.13 -3.85 -35.83
N PRO A 23 8.10 -3.81 -34.98
CA PRO A 23 8.00 -4.80 -33.92
C PRO A 23 8.17 -6.16 -34.59
N ALA A 24 9.09 -6.98 -34.05
CA ALA A 24 9.22 -8.35 -34.51
C ALA A 24 7.80 -8.93 -34.51
N ALA A 25 7.31 -9.28 -35.70
CA ALA A 25 6.07 -10.02 -35.83
C ALA A 25 6.33 -11.39 -35.22
N ASN A 26 6.14 -11.51 -33.91
CA ASN A 26 6.24 -12.77 -33.19
C ASN A 26 4.97 -13.58 -33.50
N ALA A 27 4.87 -14.07 -34.73
CA ALA A 27 3.84 -14.97 -35.19
C ALA A 27 4.50 -16.21 -35.79
N ALA A 28 5.18 -16.98 -34.93
CA ALA A 28 5.41 -18.38 -35.21
C ALA A 28 4.48 -19.18 -34.28
N ILE A 29 3.40 -19.74 -34.83
CA ILE A 29 2.66 -20.80 -34.16
C ILE A 29 3.66 -21.94 -33.96
N TYR A 30 4.08 -22.17 -32.73
CA TYR A 30 5.18 -23.10 -32.48
C TYR A 30 4.76 -24.52 -32.85
N SER A 31 5.60 -25.20 -33.64
CA SER A 31 5.41 -26.62 -33.90
C SER A 31 5.73 -27.41 -32.63
N SER A 32 4.96 -28.49 -32.40
CA SER A 32 5.18 -29.38 -31.27
C SER A 32 6.64 -29.83 -31.18
N GLY A 33 7.16 -30.00 -29.97
CA GLY A 33 8.50 -30.53 -29.73
C GLY A 33 9.13 -30.04 -28.43
N VAL A 34 10.41 -30.39 -28.26
CA VAL A 34 11.19 -30.05 -27.07
C VAL A 34 12.00 -28.79 -27.29
N PHE A 35 11.91 -27.88 -26.33
CA PHE A 35 12.61 -26.59 -26.31
C PHE A 35 13.51 -26.47 -25.09
N SER A 36 14.65 -25.81 -25.23
CA SER A 36 15.57 -25.48 -24.14
C SER A 36 15.54 -24.00 -23.81
N ILE A 37 15.46 -23.68 -22.53
CA ILE A 37 15.45 -22.29 -22.05
C ILE A 37 16.89 -21.74 -22.02
N PRO A 38 17.19 -20.62 -22.71
CA PRO A 38 18.56 -20.16 -22.93
C PRO A 38 19.30 -19.73 -21.65
N TYR A 39 18.57 -19.29 -20.61
CA TYR A 39 19.16 -18.80 -19.37
C TYR A 39 19.25 -19.85 -18.24
N SER A 40 18.52 -20.97 -18.32
CA SER A 40 18.52 -22.01 -17.27
C SER A 40 18.97 -23.38 -17.77
N GLY A 41 18.76 -23.69 -19.06
CA GLY A 41 18.92 -25.03 -19.62
C GLY A 41 17.74 -25.96 -19.35
N ASP A 42 16.67 -25.47 -18.72
CA ASP A 42 15.44 -26.24 -18.52
C ASP A 42 14.85 -26.66 -19.86
N LEU A 43 14.23 -27.84 -19.88
CA LEU A 43 13.56 -28.38 -21.07
C LEU A 43 12.05 -28.28 -20.92
N TYR A 44 11.38 -27.90 -22.02
CA TYR A 44 9.93 -27.83 -22.11
C TYR A 44 9.44 -28.63 -23.31
N ASN A 45 8.41 -29.45 -23.13
CA ASN A 45 7.66 -30.03 -24.23
C ASN A 45 6.46 -29.14 -24.55
N VAL A 46 6.28 -28.81 -25.83
CA VAL A 46 5.14 -28.06 -26.33
C VAL A 46 4.35 -28.97 -27.25
N ASN A 47 3.05 -29.09 -27.03
CA ASN A 47 2.13 -29.81 -27.92
C ASN A 47 1.15 -28.82 -28.55
N ALA A 48 1.45 -28.40 -29.78
CA ALA A 48 0.71 -27.38 -30.52
C ALA A 48 -0.75 -27.76 -30.79
N SER A 49 -1.08 -29.06 -30.89
CA SER A 49 -2.45 -29.52 -31.12
C SER A 49 -3.34 -29.39 -29.89
N SER A 50 -2.73 -29.45 -28.70
CA SER A 50 -3.44 -29.37 -27.42
C SER A 50 -3.25 -28.04 -26.68
N GLY A 51 -2.25 -27.24 -27.06
CA GLY A 51 -1.78 -26.07 -26.31
C GLY A 51 -1.01 -26.44 -25.02
N GLU A 52 -0.76 -27.72 -24.75
CA GLU A 52 -0.06 -28.13 -23.53
C GLU A 52 1.42 -27.72 -23.58
N ILE A 53 1.86 -27.01 -22.55
CA ILE A 53 3.25 -26.60 -22.32
C ILE A 53 3.69 -27.18 -20.97
N ARG A 54 4.69 -28.04 -20.99
CA ARG A 54 5.12 -28.77 -19.80
C ARG A 54 6.62 -28.78 -19.64
N LYS A 55 7.10 -28.39 -18.45
CA LYS A 55 8.51 -28.57 -18.08
C LYS A 55 8.82 -30.06 -17.99
N LEU A 56 9.92 -30.48 -18.59
CA LEU A 56 10.43 -31.85 -18.54
C LEU A 56 11.55 -31.98 -17.52
N THR A 57 11.51 -33.07 -16.77
CA THR A 57 12.70 -33.60 -16.10
C THR A 57 13.61 -34.31 -17.11
N PHE A 58 14.86 -34.55 -16.72
CA PHE A 58 15.80 -35.29 -17.56
C PHE A 58 15.30 -36.70 -17.91
N ALA A 59 14.72 -37.42 -16.94
CA ALA A 59 14.18 -38.76 -17.15
C ALA A 59 12.99 -38.76 -18.13
N GLU A 60 12.12 -37.77 -18.06
CA GLU A 60 11.00 -37.63 -19.00
C GLU A 60 11.47 -37.25 -20.40
N TRP A 61 12.49 -36.39 -20.52
CA TRP A 61 13.10 -36.12 -21.81
C TRP A 61 13.75 -37.37 -22.43
N GLN A 62 14.42 -38.18 -21.61
CA GLN A 62 14.99 -39.45 -22.04
C GLN A 62 13.92 -40.45 -22.49
N SER A 63 12.78 -40.54 -21.77
CA SER A 63 11.69 -41.43 -22.14
C SER A 63 10.99 -41.03 -23.44
N LEU A 64 11.08 -39.75 -23.85
CA LEU A 64 10.66 -39.27 -25.17
C LEU A 64 11.64 -39.62 -26.30
N GLY A 65 12.71 -40.37 -26.03
CA GLY A 65 13.76 -40.71 -27.00
C GLY A 65 14.84 -39.65 -27.12
N SER A 66 14.98 -38.78 -26.12
CA SER A 66 16.01 -37.71 -26.07
C SER A 66 16.03 -36.81 -27.32
N PRO A 67 14.88 -36.30 -27.79
CA PRO A 67 14.83 -35.45 -28.98
C PRO A 67 15.72 -34.21 -28.76
N ALA A 68 16.49 -33.83 -29.79
CA ALA A 68 17.37 -32.67 -29.72
C ALA A 68 16.56 -31.39 -29.41
N PRO A 69 16.81 -30.72 -28.27
CA PRO A 69 16.06 -29.52 -27.91
C PRO A 69 16.37 -28.35 -28.83
N ARG A 70 15.33 -27.59 -29.20
CA ARG A 70 15.48 -26.32 -29.93
C ARG A 70 15.58 -25.15 -28.93
N PRO A 71 16.39 -24.11 -29.16
CA PRO A 71 16.37 -22.93 -28.31
C PRO A 71 14.97 -22.31 -28.26
N ALA A 72 14.47 -22.05 -27.06
CA ALA A 72 13.20 -21.37 -26.87
C ALA A 72 13.35 -19.86 -27.17
N PRO A 73 12.35 -19.23 -27.79
CA PRO A 73 12.37 -17.80 -28.04
C PRO A 73 12.08 -17.07 -26.73
N THR A 74 13.10 -16.36 -26.25
CA THR A 74 13.06 -15.68 -24.97
C THR A 74 13.42 -14.21 -25.15
N GLU A 75 12.60 -13.33 -24.60
CA GLU A 75 12.93 -11.92 -24.44
C GLU A 75 13.24 -11.61 -22.99
N PHE A 76 14.10 -10.61 -22.78
CA PHE A 76 14.45 -10.10 -21.45
C PHE A 76 13.77 -8.76 -21.25
N LYS A 77 13.02 -8.65 -20.17
CA LYS A 77 12.18 -7.52 -19.81
C LYS A 77 12.57 -6.97 -18.45
N LYS A 78 12.32 -5.69 -18.25
CA LYS A 78 12.36 -5.03 -16.95
C LYS A 78 11.33 -3.92 -16.88
N TYR A 79 11.00 -3.50 -15.67
CA TYR A 79 10.36 -2.20 -15.50
C TYR A 79 11.38 -1.08 -15.60
N ALA A 80 10.95 0.11 -16.06
CA ALA A 80 11.80 1.30 -16.00
C ALA A 80 12.13 1.72 -14.56
N TRP A 81 11.26 1.33 -13.62
CA TRP A 81 11.32 1.67 -12.19
C TRP A 81 11.79 0.53 -11.29
N SER A 82 12.17 -0.64 -11.84
CA SER A 82 12.82 -1.73 -11.10
C SER A 82 14.11 -2.18 -11.78
N PRO A 83 15.17 -2.51 -11.01
CA PRO A 83 16.39 -3.09 -11.58
C PRO A 83 16.23 -4.57 -11.94
N THR A 84 15.18 -5.26 -11.47
CA THR A 84 15.01 -6.69 -11.67
C THR A 84 14.76 -7.02 -13.14
N ILE A 85 15.52 -7.98 -13.65
CA ILE A 85 15.37 -8.53 -15.00
C ILE A 85 14.50 -9.79 -14.93
N TYR A 86 13.58 -9.88 -15.88
CA TYR A 86 12.71 -11.02 -16.09
C TYR A 86 12.91 -11.57 -17.49
N ALA A 87 12.88 -12.88 -17.63
CA ALA A 87 12.80 -13.53 -18.92
C ALA A 87 11.33 -13.89 -19.18
N VAL A 88 10.88 -13.67 -20.40
CA VAL A 88 9.62 -14.18 -20.91
C VAL A 88 9.93 -15.11 -22.08
N THR A 89 9.53 -16.37 -21.95
CA THR A 89 9.66 -17.35 -23.01
C THR A 89 8.31 -17.57 -23.65
N PHE A 90 8.24 -17.43 -24.96
CA PHE A 90 6.99 -17.50 -25.71
C PHE A 90 6.80 -18.91 -26.27
N PHE A 91 5.73 -19.60 -25.85
CA PHE A 91 5.31 -20.87 -26.46
C PHE A 91 3.99 -20.76 -27.23
N GLY A 92 3.46 -19.55 -27.36
CA GLY A 92 2.37 -19.19 -28.25
C GLY A 92 2.02 -17.69 -28.16
N ASP A 93 0.89 -17.28 -28.73
CA ASP A 93 0.49 -15.87 -28.84
C ASP A 93 -0.29 -15.37 -27.62
N GLN A 94 -0.87 -16.29 -26.84
CA GLN A 94 -1.63 -15.96 -25.65
C GLN A 94 -0.72 -15.83 -24.43
N ARG A 95 -1.01 -14.87 -23.55
CA ARG A 95 -0.23 -14.66 -22.31
C ARG A 95 -0.19 -15.89 -21.41
N SER A 96 -1.21 -16.73 -21.44
CA SER A 96 -1.28 -18.01 -20.70
C SER A 96 -0.27 -19.05 -21.17
N GLU A 97 0.31 -18.85 -22.36
CA GLU A 97 1.29 -19.74 -22.97
C GLU A 97 2.72 -19.21 -22.79
N TRP A 98 2.88 -18.09 -22.07
CA TRP A 98 4.17 -17.49 -21.80
C TRP A 98 4.70 -18.01 -20.47
N VAL A 99 6.00 -18.29 -20.41
CA VAL A 99 6.66 -18.67 -19.17
C VAL A 99 7.54 -17.52 -18.72
N TRP A 100 7.19 -16.95 -17.57
CA TRP A 100 7.95 -15.87 -16.94
C TRP A 100 8.87 -16.40 -15.85
N ALA A 101 10.08 -15.84 -15.77
CA ALA A 101 11.02 -16.12 -14.69
C ALA A 101 11.78 -14.87 -14.29
N LYS A 102 12.00 -14.68 -12.98
CA LYS A 102 13.00 -13.74 -12.49
C LYS A 102 14.39 -14.28 -12.81
N VAL A 103 15.24 -13.44 -13.37
CA VAL A 103 16.57 -13.83 -13.87
C VAL A 103 17.64 -13.39 -12.87
N THR A 104 18.47 -14.33 -12.42
CA THR A 104 19.66 -14.02 -11.61
C THR A 104 20.80 -13.51 -12.49
N TYR A 105 21.84 -12.93 -11.89
CA TYR A 105 23.01 -12.47 -12.64
C TYR A 105 23.66 -13.60 -13.46
N ASP A 106 23.87 -14.79 -12.86
CA ASP A 106 24.47 -15.94 -13.53
C ASP A 106 23.60 -16.45 -14.71
N GLN A 107 22.28 -16.42 -14.57
CA GLN A 107 21.35 -16.79 -15.63
C GLN A 107 21.38 -15.77 -16.78
N TRP A 108 21.48 -14.47 -16.46
CA TRP A 108 21.62 -13.41 -17.45
C TRP A 108 22.97 -13.49 -18.18
N GLN A 109 24.05 -13.82 -17.46
CA GLN A 109 25.36 -14.09 -18.03
C GLN A 109 25.34 -15.31 -18.94
N ARG A 110 24.71 -16.41 -18.53
CA ARG A 110 24.55 -17.62 -19.34
C ARG A 110 23.81 -17.33 -20.65
N ALA A 111 22.82 -16.44 -20.62
CA ALA A 111 22.12 -15.98 -21.79
C ALA A 111 22.93 -15.01 -22.69
N GLY A 112 24.14 -14.61 -22.28
CA GLY A 112 25.01 -13.71 -23.04
C GLY A 112 24.75 -12.23 -22.79
N PHE A 113 24.23 -11.86 -21.61
CA PHE A 113 23.89 -10.47 -21.24
C PHE A 113 23.01 -9.71 -22.26
N PRO A 114 21.89 -10.29 -22.71
CA PRO A 114 20.97 -9.60 -23.61
C PRO A 114 20.44 -8.31 -22.97
N ALA A 115 20.40 -7.22 -23.73
CA ALA A 115 19.90 -5.94 -23.25
C ALA A 115 18.39 -6.04 -22.96
N PRO A 116 17.94 -5.85 -21.70
CA PRO A 116 16.53 -5.98 -21.37
C PRO A 116 15.73 -4.78 -21.90
N SER A 117 14.57 -5.06 -22.49
CA SER A 117 13.63 -4.03 -22.95
C SER A 117 12.64 -3.64 -21.84
N THR A 118 12.08 -2.44 -21.90
CA THR A 118 11.08 -2.00 -20.91
C THR A 118 9.74 -2.66 -21.19
N ALA A 119 9.11 -3.20 -20.14
CA ALA A 119 7.76 -3.73 -20.19
C ALA A 119 6.79 -2.84 -19.40
N GLY A 120 5.56 -2.69 -19.91
CA GLY A 120 4.45 -2.11 -19.16
C GLY A 120 3.82 -3.09 -18.16
N TRP A 121 3.99 -4.40 -18.39
CA TRP A 121 3.49 -5.47 -17.53
C TRP A 121 4.41 -6.68 -17.54
N ILE A 122 4.53 -7.30 -16.38
CA ILE A 122 5.26 -8.54 -16.11
C ILE A 122 4.33 -9.43 -15.29
N GLU A 123 4.29 -10.73 -15.59
CA GLU A 123 3.42 -11.66 -14.89
C GLU A 123 3.65 -11.65 -13.37
N GLY A 124 2.56 -11.68 -12.61
CA GLY A 124 2.56 -11.55 -11.14
C GLY A 124 2.46 -10.11 -10.63
N THR A 125 2.43 -9.11 -11.51
CA THR A 125 2.25 -7.71 -11.09
C THR A 125 0.86 -7.47 -10.52
N TYR A 126 0.81 -6.90 -9.33
CA TYR A 126 -0.43 -6.58 -8.62
C TYR A 126 -0.75 -5.09 -8.75
N PHE A 127 -1.82 -4.77 -9.49
CA PHE A 127 -2.33 -3.40 -9.60
C PHE A 127 -3.42 -3.12 -8.57
N TYR A 128 -3.39 -1.93 -7.99
CA TYR A 128 -4.37 -1.55 -6.98
C TYR A 128 -4.59 -0.04 -6.87
N LYS A 129 -5.66 0.31 -6.17
CA LYS A 129 -6.08 1.66 -5.85
C LYS A 129 -6.48 1.76 -4.39
N TRP A 130 -6.07 2.83 -3.71
CA TRP A 130 -6.49 3.11 -2.32
C TRP A 130 -7.86 3.75 -2.27
N ALA A 131 -8.62 3.55 -1.18
CA ALA A 131 -9.92 4.21 -0.99
C ALA A 131 -9.80 5.74 -0.95
N THR A 132 -8.67 6.24 -0.41
CA THR A 132 -8.44 7.67 -0.13
C THR A 132 -7.75 8.41 -1.27
N SER A 133 -7.43 7.77 -2.39
CA SER A 133 -6.71 8.38 -3.51
C SER A 133 -7.21 7.90 -4.87
N PRO A 134 -7.33 8.80 -5.89
CA PRO A 134 -7.65 8.40 -7.25
C PRO A 134 -6.48 7.69 -7.97
N GLU A 135 -5.27 7.75 -7.41
CA GLU A 135 -4.03 7.25 -8.02
C GLU A 135 -4.00 5.71 -8.12
N LEU A 136 -3.32 5.21 -9.15
CA LEU A 136 -3.09 3.77 -9.36
C LEU A 136 -1.67 3.40 -8.95
N PHE A 137 -1.53 2.20 -8.41
CA PHE A 137 -0.26 1.66 -7.93
C PHE A 137 -0.04 0.26 -8.48
N ALA A 138 1.22 -0.14 -8.55
CA ALA A 138 1.65 -1.50 -8.88
C ALA A 138 2.63 -2.01 -7.83
N ILE A 139 2.56 -3.32 -7.56
CA ILE A 139 3.61 -4.09 -6.90
C ILE A 139 4.17 -5.03 -7.95
N ALA A 140 5.44 -4.86 -8.30
CA ALA A 140 6.13 -5.80 -9.19
C ALA A 140 6.30 -7.18 -8.50
N PRO A 141 6.58 -8.24 -9.27
CA PRO A 141 6.80 -9.58 -8.69
C PRO A 141 8.00 -9.67 -7.74
N ASP A 142 8.90 -8.68 -7.78
CA ASP A 142 10.02 -8.54 -6.84
C ASP A 142 9.65 -7.77 -5.55
N GLY A 143 8.40 -7.33 -5.41
CA GLY A 143 7.91 -6.59 -4.27
C GLY A 143 8.12 -5.07 -4.34
N VAL A 144 8.65 -4.53 -5.44
CA VAL A 144 8.86 -3.08 -5.59
C VAL A 144 7.52 -2.38 -5.85
N TYR A 145 7.24 -1.36 -5.04
CA TYR A 145 6.04 -0.53 -5.14
C TYR A 145 6.26 0.63 -6.10
N LYS A 146 5.22 0.97 -6.87
CA LYS A 146 5.25 2.08 -7.82
C LYS A 146 3.89 2.76 -7.87
N LYS A 147 3.88 4.08 -7.68
CA LYS A 147 2.77 4.94 -8.12
C LYS A 147 2.85 5.09 -9.64
N LEU A 148 1.79 4.72 -10.34
CA LEU A 148 1.73 4.72 -11.79
C LEU A 148 1.31 6.08 -12.34
N THR A 149 1.99 6.49 -13.41
CA THR A 149 1.49 7.52 -14.31
C THR A 149 0.41 6.97 -15.24
N ALA A 150 -0.36 7.87 -15.86
CA ALA A 150 -1.36 7.47 -16.86
C ALA A 150 -0.74 6.70 -18.05
N SER A 151 0.48 7.07 -18.46
CA SER A 151 1.20 6.39 -19.54
C SER A 151 1.64 4.98 -19.13
N GLU A 152 2.19 4.81 -17.93
CA GLU A 152 2.59 3.49 -17.41
C GLU A 152 1.36 2.56 -17.27
N TRP A 153 0.22 3.10 -16.79
CA TRP A 153 -1.03 2.33 -16.73
C TRP A 153 -1.55 1.92 -18.11
N ALA A 154 -1.53 2.82 -19.10
CA ALA A 154 -1.93 2.50 -20.46
C ALA A 154 -1.01 1.44 -21.10
N GLN A 155 0.30 1.50 -20.82
CA GLN A 155 1.27 0.51 -21.30
C GLN A 155 1.10 -0.87 -20.65
N ALA A 156 0.54 -0.96 -19.44
CA ALA A 156 0.31 -2.24 -18.79
C ALA A 156 -0.73 -3.11 -19.53
N GLN A 157 -1.72 -2.48 -20.18
CA GLN A 157 -2.77 -3.16 -20.95
C GLN A 157 -3.48 -4.30 -20.17
N VAL A 158 -3.64 -4.14 -18.84
CA VAL A 158 -4.35 -5.13 -17.98
C VAL A 158 -5.82 -4.74 -17.75
N GLY A 159 -6.14 -3.43 -17.84
CA GLY A 159 -7.51 -2.92 -17.78
C GLY A 159 -8.20 -3.00 -16.41
N THR A 160 -7.69 -3.80 -15.47
CA THR A 160 -8.28 -4.01 -14.14
C THR A 160 -7.28 -3.81 -13.01
N PHE A 161 -7.78 -3.37 -11.86
CA PHE A 161 -7.01 -3.18 -10.64
C PHE A 161 -7.85 -3.61 -9.43
N ASN A 162 -7.17 -3.94 -8.34
CA ASN A 162 -7.81 -4.26 -7.07
C ASN A 162 -8.16 -2.98 -6.32
N ASN A 163 -9.42 -2.80 -5.96
CA ASN A 163 -9.87 -1.66 -5.17
C ASN A 163 -9.70 -1.95 -3.67
N ARG A 164 -8.76 -1.28 -3.00
CA ARG A 164 -8.58 -1.35 -1.54
C ARG A 164 -9.53 -0.34 -0.87
N SER A 165 -10.82 -0.62 -0.95
CA SER A 165 -11.90 0.28 -0.53
C SER A 165 -11.97 0.56 0.96
N ASN A 166 -11.26 -0.21 1.79
CA ASN A 166 -11.25 -0.06 3.25
C ASN A 166 -9.86 0.26 3.82
N GLU A 167 -8.92 0.69 2.97
CA GLU A 167 -7.56 1.05 3.35
C GLU A 167 -7.13 2.34 2.65
N GLY A 168 -6.20 3.07 3.25
CA GLY A 168 -5.66 4.28 2.63
C GLY A 168 -4.81 5.14 3.54
N PHE A 169 -4.57 6.36 3.09
CA PHE A 169 -3.68 7.31 3.73
C PHE A 169 -4.40 8.62 4.02
N PHE A 170 -4.25 9.11 5.25
CA PHE A 170 -4.76 10.39 5.69
C PHE A 170 -3.63 11.29 6.18
N LYS A 171 -3.88 12.59 6.18
CA LYS A 171 -3.07 13.60 6.83
C LYS A 171 -3.98 14.54 7.60
N TYR A 172 -3.65 14.88 8.83
CA TYR A 172 -4.41 15.89 9.56
C TYR A 172 -4.22 17.27 8.91
N SER A 173 -5.27 18.09 8.88
CA SER A 173 -5.16 19.48 8.43
C SER A 173 -4.37 20.38 9.40
N TRP A 174 -4.20 19.92 10.64
CA TRP A 174 -3.61 20.65 11.76
C TRP A 174 -2.30 20.04 12.28
N ASP A 175 -1.86 18.92 11.71
CA ASP A 175 -0.63 18.21 12.10
C ASP A 175 0.01 17.55 10.85
N ASN A 176 1.34 17.41 10.84
CA ASN A 176 2.06 16.89 9.68
C ASN A 176 2.13 15.36 9.60
N THR A 177 1.57 14.65 10.57
CA THR A 177 1.59 13.18 10.61
C THR A 177 0.80 12.58 9.46
N ILE A 178 1.43 11.64 8.75
CA ILE A 178 0.77 10.76 7.79
C ILE A 178 0.27 9.52 8.52
N ILE A 179 -0.93 9.08 8.16
CA ILE A 179 -1.63 8.00 8.84
C ILE A 179 -1.94 6.94 7.81
N ARG A 180 -1.50 5.71 8.06
CA ARG A 180 -1.91 4.55 7.28
C ARG A 180 -3.10 3.90 7.98
N MET A 181 -4.25 3.91 7.31
CA MET A 181 -5.45 3.21 7.77
C MET A 181 -5.50 1.83 7.14
N THR A 182 -5.42 0.79 7.97
CA THR A 182 -5.55 -0.62 7.56
C THR A 182 -7.00 -1.09 7.61
N ASN A 183 -7.87 -0.35 8.29
CA ASN A 183 -9.32 -0.57 8.31
C ASN A 183 -10.02 0.77 8.55
N ILE A 184 -10.43 1.44 7.47
CA ILE A 184 -11.11 2.73 7.51
C ILE A 184 -12.46 2.62 8.25
N ALA A 185 -13.27 1.62 7.90
CA ALA A 185 -14.58 1.39 8.50
C ALA A 185 -14.50 1.10 10.00
N GLY A 186 -13.48 0.36 10.43
CA GLY A 186 -13.20 0.07 11.84
C GLY A 186 -12.37 1.13 12.55
N GLY A 187 -12.00 2.23 11.89
CA GLY A 187 -11.20 3.30 12.49
C GLY A 187 -9.81 2.86 12.98
N SER A 188 -9.22 1.85 12.35
CA SER A 188 -7.91 1.30 12.75
C SER A 188 -6.82 1.68 11.77
N GLY A 189 -5.69 2.13 12.32
CA GLY A 189 -4.53 2.59 11.57
C GLY A 189 -3.40 2.99 12.52
N TYR A 190 -2.37 3.60 11.96
CA TYR A 190 -1.22 4.09 12.72
C TYR A 190 -0.50 5.21 11.99
N GLY A 191 0.22 6.04 12.75
CA GLY A 191 1.10 7.07 12.22
C GLY A 191 2.31 6.42 11.54
N ILE A 192 2.72 6.94 10.39
CA ILE A 192 3.88 6.45 9.65
C ILE A 192 4.92 7.56 9.45
N ASN A 193 6.19 7.16 9.42
CA ASN A 193 7.29 8.05 9.09
C ASN A 193 7.52 8.14 7.58
N TYR A 194 8.45 9.01 7.16
CA TYR A 194 8.78 9.23 5.76
C TYR A 194 9.21 7.94 5.03
N ASN A 195 10.04 7.10 5.64
CA ASN A 195 10.53 5.86 5.01
C ASN A 195 9.40 4.85 4.80
N GLN A 196 8.47 4.74 5.74
CA GLN A 196 7.29 3.89 5.62
C GLN A 196 6.34 4.42 4.53
N TRP A 197 6.15 5.73 4.43
CA TRP A 197 5.36 6.35 3.36
C TRP A 197 6.01 6.18 1.98
N ALA A 198 7.35 6.29 1.92
CA ALA A 198 8.15 6.06 0.72
C ALA A 198 8.06 4.61 0.24
N ALA A 199 8.06 3.64 1.16
CA ALA A 199 7.93 2.21 0.85
C ALA A 199 6.59 1.88 0.15
N GLU A 200 5.56 2.70 0.37
CA GLU A 200 4.25 2.58 -0.27
C GLU A 200 4.15 3.39 -1.59
N ALA A 201 5.29 3.89 -2.08
CA ALA A 201 5.42 4.78 -3.24
C ALA A 201 4.70 6.13 -3.10
N PHE A 202 4.74 6.70 -1.89
CA PHE A 202 4.22 8.03 -1.55
C PHE A 202 2.75 8.26 -1.96
N PRO A 203 1.77 7.44 -1.54
CA PRO A 203 0.37 7.70 -1.87
C PRO A 203 -0.06 9.07 -1.39
N THR A 204 -0.80 9.81 -2.22
CA THR A 204 -1.28 11.15 -1.83
C THR A 204 -2.31 10.99 -0.71
N PRO A 205 -2.05 11.50 0.50
CA PRO A 205 -2.96 11.34 1.62
C PRO A 205 -4.18 12.24 1.46
N GLN A 206 -5.35 11.77 1.91
CA GLN A 206 -6.52 12.61 2.06
C GLN A 206 -6.35 13.54 3.27
N VAL A 207 -6.41 14.85 3.04
CA VAL A 207 -6.29 15.84 4.12
C VAL A 207 -7.63 16.00 4.83
N VAL A 208 -7.64 15.80 6.14
CA VAL A 208 -8.87 15.80 6.97
C VAL A 208 -8.65 16.47 8.32
N GLY A 209 -9.72 17.03 8.90
CA GLY A 209 -9.68 17.53 10.28
C GLY A 209 -9.72 16.41 11.32
N ARG A 210 -10.35 15.28 10.97
CA ARG A 210 -10.58 14.11 11.82
C ARG A 210 -10.43 12.84 10.99
N VAL A 211 -10.00 11.75 11.59
CA VAL A 211 -9.94 10.43 10.94
C VAL A 211 -10.93 9.46 11.59
N PRO A 212 -11.42 8.46 10.85
CA PRO A 212 -12.21 7.39 11.45
C PRO A 212 -11.50 6.76 12.65
N GLY A 213 -12.23 6.55 13.75
CA GLY A 213 -11.71 5.95 14.99
C GLY A 213 -11.07 6.93 15.97
N ASP A 214 -11.01 8.23 15.65
CA ASP A 214 -10.50 9.22 16.60
C ASP A 214 -11.57 9.73 17.58
N THR A 215 -11.09 10.23 18.72
CA THR A 215 -11.90 10.83 19.78
C THR A 215 -11.20 12.05 20.35
N VAL A 216 -12.00 13.01 20.80
CA VAL A 216 -11.54 14.15 21.56
C VAL A 216 -12.19 14.07 22.93
N TYR A 217 -11.40 14.14 23.99
CA TYR A 217 -11.89 14.01 25.35
C TYR A 217 -11.25 15.00 26.29
N GLN A 218 -11.87 15.20 27.43
CA GLN A 218 -11.39 16.03 28.52
C GLN A 218 -11.60 15.25 29.81
N ASN A 219 -10.60 15.22 30.70
CA ASN A 219 -10.80 14.58 32.00
C ASN A 219 -11.63 15.51 32.89
N TYR A 220 -12.45 14.94 33.77
CA TYR A 220 -13.28 15.73 34.69
C TYR A 220 -12.43 16.75 35.48
N ARG A 221 -12.80 18.04 35.40
CA ARG A 221 -12.09 19.19 36.00
C ARG A 221 -10.66 19.46 35.48
N ASP A 222 -10.20 18.76 34.44
CA ASP A 222 -8.94 19.05 33.76
C ASP A 222 -9.20 20.03 32.59
N PRO A 223 -8.56 21.19 32.50
CA PRO A 223 -8.76 22.13 31.39
C PRO A 223 -8.18 21.63 30.05
N ASN A 224 -7.35 20.58 30.04
CA ASN A 224 -6.69 20.08 28.84
C ASN A 224 -7.66 19.27 27.96
N ILE A 225 -7.66 19.60 26.66
CA ILE A 225 -8.36 18.83 25.64
C ILE A 225 -7.38 17.81 25.07
N TRP A 226 -7.74 16.53 25.15
CA TRP A 226 -6.96 15.42 24.64
C TRP A 226 -7.50 14.94 23.31
N TYR A 227 -6.59 14.68 22.38
CA TYR A 227 -6.83 13.87 21.20
C TYR A 227 -6.41 12.44 21.46
N ALA A 228 -7.26 11.50 21.09
CA ALA A 228 -6.89 10.09 20.99
C ALA A 228 -7.32 9.53 19.64
N GLY A 229 -6.37 9.09 18.84
CA GLY A 229 -6.65 8.52 17.54
C GLY A 229 -5.59 7.51 17.09
N PRO A 230 -5.76 6.94 15.88
CA PRO A 230 -4.92 5.87 15.38
C PRO A 230 -3.43 6.24 15.35
N ALA A 231 -3.11 7.51 15.12
CA ALA A 231 -1.74 7.97 14.94
C ALA A 231 -0.99 8.21 16.25
N PHE A 232 -1.66 8.80 17.24
CA PHE A 232 -1.08 9.23 18.51
C PHE A 232 -2.18 9.65 19.49
N ASN A 233 -1.79 9.76 20.76
CA ASN A 233 -2.60 10.31 21.84
C ASN A 233 -1.85 11.48 22.49
N ARG A 234 -2.40 12.69 22.48
CA ARG A 234 -1.75 13.88 23.06
C ARG A 234 -2.74 14.99 23.41
N ILE A 235 -2.28 15.95 24.21
CA ILE A 235 -2.99 17.21 24.43
C ILE A 235 -3.01 18.02 23.12
N LEU A 236 -4.16 18.62 22.82
CA LEU A 236 -4.34 19.57 21.74
C LEU A 236 -4.09 20.98 22.26
N THR A 237 -3.38 21.77 21.45
CA THR A 237 -3.38 23.22 21.62
C THR A 237 -4.75 23.78 21.21
N ALA A 238 -5.09 24.98 21.71
CA ALA A 238 -6.32 25.66 21.30
C ALA A 238 -6.35 25.97 19.79
N ALA A 239 -5.19 26.14 19.13
CA ALA A 239 -5.11 26.34 17.69
C ALA A 239 -5.45 25.05 16.92
N GLU A 240 -4.89 23.91 17.34
CA GLU A 240 -5.17 22.60 16.72
C GLU A 240 -6.63 22.19 16.92
N TRP A 241 -7.18 22.35 18.12
CA TRP A 241 -8.59 22.07 18.39
C TRP A 241 -9.53 22.92 17.52
N ARG A 242 -9.21 24.20 17.31
CA ARG A 242 -9.97 25.06 16.38
C ARG A 242 -9.83 24.62 14.93
N ALA A 243 -8.62 24.29 14.48
CA ALA A 243 -8.36 23.82 13.12
C ALA A 243 -9.05 22.46 12.82
N MET A 244 -9.29 21.66 13.86
CA MET A 244 -10.10 20.43 13.82
C MET A 244 -11.62 20.69 13.74
N GLY A 245 -12.06 21.94 13.91
CA GLY A 245 -13.49 22.32 13.91
C GLY A 245 -14.10 22.44 15.31
N SER A 246 -13.28 22.52 16.35
CA SER A 246 -13.70 22.66 17.76
C SER A 246 -14.73 21.61 18.23
N PRO A 247 -14.52 20.31 17.98
CA PRO A 247 -15.46 19.27 18.42
C PRO A 247 -15.62 19.30 19.93
N ALA A 248 -16.86 19.17 20.41
CA ALA A 248 -17.15 19.07 21.84
C ALA A 248 -16.42 17.85 22.45
N PRO A 249 -15.52 18.05 23.42
CA PRO A 249 -14.82 16.93 24.04
C PRO A 249 -15.77 16.02 24.83
N GLN A 250 -15.58 14.71 24.75
CA GLN A 250 -16.21 13.78 25.67
C GLN A 250 -15.61 13.96 27.07
N VAL A 251 -16.42 14.23 28.08
CA VAL A 251 -15.94 14.33 29.45
C VAL A 251 -15.74 12.91 30.00
N ARG A 252 -14.49 12.56 30.30
CA ARG A 252 -14.13 11.30 30.98
C ARG A 252 -14.15 11.52 32.48
N THR A 253 -15.10 10.88 33.14
CA THR A 253 -15.16 10.88 34.61
C THR A 253 -14.27 9.75 35.16
N PRO A 254 -13.59 10.00 36.29
CA PRO A 254 -12.86 8.93 36.99
C PRO A 254 -13.82 7.86 37.50
N ASN A 255 -13.36 6.62 37.65
CA ASN A 255 -14.16 5.56 38.27
C ASN A 255 -14.56 5.95 39.69
N ARG A 256 -15.78 5.55 40.10
CA ARG A 256 -16.24 5.71 41.48
C ARG A 256 -15.26 5.02 42.43
N PRO A 257 -14.74 5.73 43.44
CA PRO A 257 -13.85 5.12 44.42
C PRO A 257 -14.63 4.16 45.33
N THR A 258 -13.91 3.24 45.96
CA THR A 258 -14.49 2.41 47.03
C THR A 258 -14.74 3.25 48.28
N ASP A 259 -15.63 2.78 49.16
CA ASP A 259 -15.97 3.38 50.46
C ASP A 259 -14.90 3.17 51.54
N SER A 260 -13.64 2.96 51.14
CA SER A 260 -12.52 2.64 52.03
C SER A 260 -11.95 3.82 52.81
N ARG A 261 -12.48 5.03 52.62
CA ARG A 261 -12.05 6.23 53.35
C ARG A 261 -13.20 6.81 54.17
N ASN A 262 -12.81 7.48 55.25
CA ASN A 262 -13.68 8.18 56.19
C ASN A 262 -12.95 9.46 56.70
N CYS A 263 -13.51 10.18 57.68
CA CYS A 263 -12.90 11.39 58.23
C CYS A 263 -11.49 11.18 58.82
N ASP A 264 -11.22 10.04 59.45
CA ASP A 264 -9.91 9.72 60.02
C ASP A 264 -8.83 9.54 58.94
N SER A 265 -9.25 9.21 57.71
CA SER A 265 -8.35 8.97 56.57
C SER A 265 -7.63 10.24 56.09
N PHE A 266 -8.04 11.42 56.55
CA PHE A 266 -7.47 12.72 56.15
C PHE A 266 -6.48 13.29 57.16
N GLY A 267 -6.09 12.53 58.19
CA GLY A 267 -5.02 12.91 59.12
C GLY A 267 -5.29 14.23 59.85
N GLY A 268 -6.55 14.56 60.09
CA GLY A 268 -6.98 15.81 60.72
C GLY A 268 -7.21 16.99 59.77
N SER A 269 -6.91 16.86 58.47
CA SER A 269 -7.09 17.98 57.52
C SER A 269 -8.53 18.10 57.02
N TRP A 270 -9.30 19.03 57.61
CA TRP A 270 -10.64 19.35 57.11
C TRP A 270 -10.65 19.76 55.64
N ARG A 271 -9.69 20.59 55.21
CA ARG A 271 -9.67 21.04 53.80
C ARG A 271 -9.45 19.88 52.84
N ALA A 272 -8.59 18.92 53.18
CA ALA A 272 -8.40 17.73 52.34
C ALA A 272 -9.67 16.85 52.26
N ALA A 273 -10.40 16.72 53.37
CA ALA A 273 -11.69 16.02 53.40
C ALA A 273 -12.74 16.75 52.54
N GLN A 274 -12.83 18.08 52.69
CA GLN A 274 -13.74 18.93 51.94
C GLN A 274 -13.42 18.95 50.43
N ASP A 275 -12.14 19.06 50.04
CA ASP A 275 -11.70 18.96 48.64
C ASP A 275 -12.11 17.63 48.01
N THR A 276 -11.95 16.54 48.78
CA THR A 276 -12.31 15.20 48.32
C THR A 276 -13.83 15.06 48.15
N PHE A 277 -14.61 15.58 49.11
CA PHE A 277 -16.06 15.64 48.99
C PHE A 277 -16.50 16.46 47.78
N GLU A 278 -16.00 17.70 47.63
CA GLU A 278 -16.33 18.60 46.52
C GLU A 278 -15.97 18.01 45.14
N TYR A 279 -14.92 17.18 45.07
CA TYR A 279 -14.52 16.50 43.85
C TYR A 279 -15.47 15.37 43.45
N TRP A 280 -15.82 14.48 44.39
CA TRP A 280 -16.62 13.29 44.10
C TRP A 280 -18.13 13.50 44.17
N PHE A 281 -18.60 14.45 44.98
CA PHE A 281 -20.02 14.69 45.22
C PHE A 281 -20.83 14.94 43.94
N PRO A 282 -20.39 15.77 42.97
CA PRO A 282 -21.13 15.98 41.74
C PRO A 282 -21.19 14.75 40.81
N LEU A 283 -20.25 13.80 40.97
CA LEU A 283 -20.18 12.61 40.14
C LEU A 283 -20.97 11.44 40.75
N TYR A 284 -20.82 11.23 42.06
CA TYR A 284 -21.25 10.00 42.73
C TYR A 284 -21.89 10.23 44.11
N GLY A 285 -22.11 11.49 44.50
CA GLY A 285 -22.58 11.85 45.84
C GLY A 285 -21.49 11.66 46.91
N ASP A 286 -21.91 11.59 48.17
CA ASP A 286 -21.00 11.37 49.30
C ASP A 286 -20.49 9.92 49.36
N VAL A 287 -19.47 9.63 48.55
CA VAL A 287 -18.96 8.26 48.39
C VAL A 287 -18.31 7.71 49.66
N TYR A 288 -17.81 8.58 50.52
CA TYR A 288 -17.06 8.23 51.73
C TYR A 288 -17.83 8.49 53.03
N GLY A 289 -19.09 8.93 52.95
CA GLY A 289 -19.90 9.27 54.13
C GLY A 289 -19.30 10.41 54.96
N LEU A 290 -18.67 11.40 54.32
CA LEU A 290 -18.00 12.51 55.00
C LEU A 290 -19.00 13.55 55.52
N ASP A 291 -20.18 13.65 54.92
CA ASP A 291 -21.21 14.64 55.26
C ASP A 291 -22.42 13.95 55.93
N GLY A 292 -22.21 13.50 57.17
CA GLY A 292 -23.20 12.73 57.91
C GLY A 292 -24.49 13.51 58.22
N ASN A 293 -24.40 14.84 58.36
CA ASN A 293 -25.55 15.71 58.63
C ASN A 293 -26.15 16.36 57.36
N ARG A 294 -25.57 16.07 56.18
CA ARG A 294 -26.06 16.51 54.87
C ARG A 294 -26.16 18.03 54.72
N ASP A 295 -25.22 18.75 55.34
CA ASP A 295 -25.15 20.21 55.26
C ASP A 295 -24.20 20.70 54.15
N GLY A 296 -23.61 19.78 53.39
CA GLY A 296 -22.63 20.07 52.34
C GLY A 296 -21.20 20.28 52.87
N ILE A 297 -20.97 20.06 54.16
CA ILE A 297 -19.68 20.25 54.81
C ILE A 297 -19.13 18.90 55.29
N ALA A 298 -18.07 18.45 54.62
CA ALA A 298 -17.39 17.20 54.96
C ALA A 298 -16.69 17.30 56.32
N CYS A 299 -16.84 16.25 57.13
CA CYS A 299 -16.08 16.03 58.37
C CYS A 299 -16.02 17.27 59.26
N ASN A 300 -17.17 17.87 59.58
CA ASN A 300 -17.30 19.08 60.40
C ASN A 300 -16.43 19.06 61.69
N ALA A 301 -16.24 17.88 62.30
CA ALA A 301 -15.40 17.67 63.48
C ALA A 301 -13.92 18.03 63.29
N LEU A 302 -13.43 18.13 62.04
CA LEU A 302 -12.04 18.46 61.72
C LEU A 302 -11.79 19.98 61.57
N ARG A 303 -12.80 20.85 61.72
CA ARG A 303 -12.65 22.32 61.57
C ARG A 303 -11.98 23.01 62.78
N GLY A 304 -11.33 22.25 63.66
CA GLY A 304 -10.70 22.70 64.91
C GLY A 304 -9.20 22.87 64.80
#